data_AF-A0A2S5P6I8-F1
#
_entry.id   AF-A0A2S5P6I8-F1
#
_cell.length_a   1.000
_cell.length_b   1.000
_cell.length_c   1.000
_cell.angle_alpha   90.00
_cell.angle_beta   90.00
_cell.angle_gamma   90.00
#
_symmetry.space_group_name_H-M   'P 1'
#
loop_
_entity.id
_entity.type
_entity.pdbx_description
1 polymer ?
#
loop_
_entity_poly.entity_id
_entity_poly.type
_entity_poly.pdbx_seq_one_letter_code
_entity_poly.pdbx_strand_id
1 'polypeptide(L)'
;MTVMCPTSRLCFAVASAAAALVGMGPAAIAQSPQPATHAAAPQPGTICGRAADVSQLLLSMQKASVENVFRDKMMFVLRDQDDGSVWAFSIKHTTVHPAARCRREVKSGDTSRLEIEQVCGASEKACASFASQADEKFKTFAVKAQPAVPVTTPAKTSN
;
A
#
# COMPACT_ATOMS: atom_id res chain seq x y z
N MET A 1 -44.92 -15.84 22.42
CA MET A 1 -43.66 -15.16 22.74
C MET A 1 -43.25 -14.41 21.47
N THR A 2 -43.92 -13.33 21.04
CA THR A 2 -43.93 -11.94 21.59
C THR A 2 -42.49 -11.44 21.77
N VAL A 3 -41.97 -10.30 21.27
CA VAL A 3 -42.47 -9.04 20.67
C VAL A 3 -41.28 -8.51 19.80
N MET A 4 -41.43 -8.14 18.52
CA MET A 4 -41.52 -6.74 18.03
C MET A 4 -40.58 -5.71 18.71
N CYS A 5 -39.74 -5.01 17.93
CA CYS A 5 -39.62 -3.56 18.09
C CYS A 5 -39.23 -2.87 16.77
N PRO A 6 -39.85 -1.73 16.42
CA PRO A 6 -39.82 -1.10 15.10
C PRO A 6 -39.05 0.24 15.08
N THR A 7 -38.86 0.76 13.87
CA THR A 7 -39.00 2.16 13.45
C THR A 7 -39.02 3.28 14.53
N SER A 8 -38.00 4.13 14.53
CA SER A 8 -38.03 5.57 14.92
C SER A 8 -37.23 6.31 13.84
N ARG A 9 -37.76 7.05 12.85
CA ARG A 9 -38.82 8.08 12.76
C ARG A 9 -38.50 9.40 13.48
N LEU A 10 -38.40 10.45 12.65
CA LEU A 10 -38.65 11.89 12.88
C LEU A 10 -37.58 12.63 13.69
N CYS A 11 -37.25 13.91 13.48
CA CYS A 11 -37.77 14.99 12.64
C CYS A 11 -36.75 16.13 12.75
N PHE A 12 -36.63 17.02 11.75
CA PHE A 12 -36.45 18.48 11.89
C PHE A 12 -36.29 19.00 10.44
N ALA A 13 -37.38 19.37 9.80
CA ALA A 13 -38.07 20.66 9.87
C ALA A 13 -37.72 21.48 8.61
N VAL A 14 -38.70 21.50 7.71
CA VAL A 14 -38.78 22.39 6.56
C VAL A 14 -39.00 23.81 7.07
N ALA A 15 -38.22 24.77 6.58
CA ALA A 15 -38.60 26.17 6.58
C ALA A 15 -38.20 26.78 5.23
N SER A 16 -39.19 26.89 4.34
CA SER A 16 -39.14 27.77 3.18
C SER A 16 -39.41 29.20 3.64
N ALA A 17 -38.59 30.15 3.20
CA ALA A 17 -38.96 31.55 3.11
C ALA A 17 -38.40 32.12 1.81
N ALA A 18 -39.30 32.61 0.96
CA ALA A 18 -39.03 33.26 -0.30
C ALA A 18 -38.96 34.79 -0.12
N ALA A 19 -38.01 35.43 -0.81
CA ALA A 19 -37.99 36.83 -1.29
C ALA A 19 -36.56 37.11 -1.77
N ALA A 20 -36.24 37.95 -2.75
CA ALA A 20 -36.91 38.58 -3.88
C ALA A 20 -35.75 39.15 -4.74
N LEU A 21 -36.04 39.46 -6.00
CA LEU A 21 -35.13 39.91 -7.05
C LEU A 21 -34.36 41.20 -6.68
N VAL A 22 -33.17 41.39 -7.30
CA VAL A 22 -32.76 42.55 -8.12
C VAL A 22 -31.23 42.55 -8.27
N GLY A 23 -30.73 42.67 -9.49
CA GLY A 23 -29.36 43.14 -9.75
C GLY A 23 -28.67 42.54 -10.97
N MET A 24 -29.03 42.99 -12.18
CA MET A 24 -28.15 42.88 -13.35
C MET A 24 -27.03 43.91 -13.22
N GLY A 25 -25.78 43.45 -13.20
CA GLY A 25 -24.60 44.29 -13.30
C GLY A 25 -23.42 43.47 -13.85
N PRO A 26 -22.79 43.87 -14.98
CA PRO A 26 -21.58 43.23 -15.45
C PRO A 26 -20.39 43.91 -14.77
N ALA A 27 -19.87 43.32 -13.70
CA ALA A 27 -18.64 43.77 -13.07
C ALA A 27 -17.76 42.56 -12.74
N ALA A 28 -16.62 42.51 -13.44
CA ALA A 28 -15.38 41.81 -13.13
C ALA A 28 -15.49 40.58 -12.19
N ILE A 29 -15.36 39.41 -12.80
CA ILE A 29 -15.08 38.14 -12.11
C ILE A 29 -13.76 38.22 -11.32
N ALA A 30 -13.83 38.66 -10.07
CA ALA A 30 -12.81 38.35 -9.08
C ALA A 30 -12.96 36.87 -8.68
N GLN A 31 -12.26 36.00 -9.41
CA GLN A 31 -12.12 34.59 -9.05
C GLN A 31 -11.37 34.51 -7.72
N SER A 32 -12.11 34.32 -6.64
CA SER A 32 -11.54 33.87 -5.37
C SER A 32 -10.80 32.56 -5.63
N PRO A 33 -9.56 32.37 -5.13
CA PRO A 33 -8.86 31.10 -5.27
C PRO A 33 -9.64 30.05 -4.48
N GLN A 34 -10.42 29.23 -5.18
CA GLN A 34 -10.88 27.97 -4.62
C GLN A 34 -9.62 27.13 -4.34
N PRO A 35 -9.35 26.71 -3.10
CA PRO A 35 -8.45 25.59 -2.89
C PRO A 35 -9.15 24.39 -3.50
N ALA A 36 -8.83 24.11 -4.77
CA ALA A 36 -9.10 22.83 -5.37
C ALA A 36 -8.34 21.80 -4.53
N THR A 37 -9.03 21.22 -3.56
CA THR A 37 -8.68 19.92 -3.01
C THR A 37 -8.82 18.98 -4.18
N HIS A 38 -7.76 18.90 -4.98
CA HIS A 38 -7.60 17.86 -5.95
C HIS A 38 -7.61 16.58 -5.13
N ALA A 39 -8.75 15.91 -5.08
CA ALA A 39 -8.75 14.47 -4.95
C ALA A 39 -7.82 14.00 -6.07
N ALA A 40 -6.58 13.71 -5.69
CA ALA A 40 -5.60 13.18 -6.62
C ALA A 40 -6.27 11.97 -7.25
N ALA A 41 -6.54 12.06 -8.55
CA ALA A 41 -6.82 10.87 -9.34
C ALA A 41 -5.76 9.84 -8.94
N PRO A 42 -6.12 8.56 -8.70
CA PRO A 42 -5.15 7.54 -8.34
C PRO A 42 -4.14 7.49 -9.47
N GLN A 43 -3.01 8.17 -9.30
CA GLN A 43 -1.91 8.03 -10.23
C GLN A 43 -1.56 6.55 -10.17
N PRO A 44 -1.21 5.92 -11.31
CA PRO A 44 -0.60 4.61 -11.30
C PRO A 44 0.70 4.75 -10.53
N GLY A 45 0.62 4.62 -9.20
CA GLY A 45 1.74 4.74 -8.31
C GLY A 45 2.73 3.66 -8.68
N THR A 46 3.99 3.92 -8.47
CA THR A 46 4.95 2.84 -8.36
C THR A 46 5.03 2.40 -6.91
N ILE A 47 5.17 1.10 -6.68
CA ILE A 47 5.42 0.45 -5.39
C ILE A 47 6.78 -0.25 -5.54
N CYS A 48 7.76 0.10 -4.71
CA CYS A 48 9.17 -0.28 -4.84
C CYS A 48 9.68 -0.21 -6.29
N GLY A 49 9.33 0.86 -7.01
CA GLY A 49 9.70 1.06 -8.42
C GLY A 49 8.99 0.17 -9.45
N ARG A 50 7.90 -0.51 -9.09
CA ARG A 50 7.07 -1.34 -9.99
C ARG A 50 5.64 -0.83 -10.06
N ALA A 51 4.86 -1.24 -11.06
CA ALA A 51 3.46 -0.82 -11.18
C ALA A 51 2.65 -1.17 -9.90
N ALA A 52 1.82 -0.23 -9.42
CA ALA A 52 0.95 -0.43 -8.25
C ALA A 52 -0.25 -1.34 -8.48
N ASP A 53 -0.48 -1.83 -9.69
CA ASP A 53 -1.49 -2.85 -9.89
C ASP A 53 -1.03 -4.20 -9.33
N VAL A 54 -1.76 -4.72 -8.33
CA VAL A 54 -1.39 -5.97 -7.63
C VAL A 54 -1.36 -7.17 -8.59
N SER A 55 -2.19 -7.17 -9.64
CA SER A 55 -2.21 -8.26 -10.62
C SER A 55 -0.97 -8.22 -11.51
N GLN A 56 -0.64 -7.05 -12.07
CA GLN A 56 0.60 -6.82 -12.83
C GLN A 56 1.84 -7.12 -11.98
N LEU A 57 1.81 -6.74 -10.71
CA LEU A 57 2.88 -7.00 -9.78
C LEU A 57 3.07 -8.50 -9.56
N LEU A 58 1.99 -9.26 -9.31
CA LEU A 58 2.05 -10.72 -9.19
C LEU A 58 2.58 -11.39 -10.46
N LEU A 59 2.17 -10.92 -11.65
CA LEU A 59 2.72 -11.41 -12.92
C LEU A 59 4.22 -11.11 -13.03
N SER A 60 4.66 -9.91 -12.65
CA SER A 60 6.08 -9.53 -12.68
C SER A 60 6.95 -10.35 -11.72
N MET A 61 6.33 -10.97 -10.72
CA MET A 61 6.98 -11.82 -9.72
C MET A 61 6.95 -13.31 -10.09
N GLN A 62 6.32 -13.70 -11.20
CA GLN A 62 6.37 -15.08 -11.74
C GLN A 62 7.66 -15.34 -12.53
N LYS A 63 8.81 -14.93 -11.98
CA LYS A 63 10.13 -15.17 -12.56
C LYS A 63 10.93 -16.14 -11.69
N ALA A 64 11.87 -16.87 -12.29
CA ALA A 64 12.64 -17.90 -11.60
C ALA A 64 13.52 -17.35 -10.44
N SER A 65 13.84 -16.06 -10.46
CA SER A 65 14.61 -15.39 -9.41
C SER A 65 13.79 -14.99 -8.18
N VAL A 66 12.48 -15.24 -8.17
CA VAL A 66 11.61 -14.95 -7.03
C VAL A 66 11.40 -16.21 -6.21
N GLU A 67 11.82 -16.15 -4.95
CA GLU A 67 11.66 -17.24 -3.99
C GLU A 67 10.46 -16.99 -3.08
N ASN A 68 9.63 -18.01 -2.88
CA ASN A 68 8.59 -17.97 -1.86
C ASN A 68 9.21 -18.31 -0.49
N VAL A 69 9.44 -17.29 0.34
CA VAL A 69 10.08 -17.45 1.65
C VAL A 69 9.08 -17.75 2.77
N PHE A 70 7.81 -17.43 2.56
CA PHE A 70 6.76 -17.70 3.54
C PHE A 70 5.38 -17.75 2.89
N ARG A 71 4.54 -18.66 3.37
CA ARG A 71 3.14 -18.76 2.97
C ARG A 71 2.30 -19.23 4.13
N ASP A 72 1.21 -18.52 4.39
CA ASP A 72 0.16 -18.96 5.32
C ASP A 72 -1.23 -18.81 4.69
N LYS A 73 -2.28 -18.80 5.53
CA LYS A 73 -3.69 -18.67 5.09
C LYS A 73 -4.10 -17.24 4.79
N MET A 74 -3.31 -16.25 5.22
CA MET A 74 -3.62 -14.82 5.13
C MET A 74 -2.79 -14.12 4.06
N MET A 75 -1.51 -14.49 3.95
CA MET A 75 -0.55 -13.86 3.05
C MET A 75 0.53 -14.84 2.59
N PHE A 76 1.26 -14.41 1.57
CA PHE A 76 2.54 -15.02 1.22
C PHE A 76 3.58 -13.93 1.03
N VAL A 77 4.82 -14.27 1.37
CA VAL A 77 5.97 -13.40 1.25
C VAL A 77 6.90 -13.98 0.21
N LEU A 78 7.23 -13.15 -0.78
CA LEU A 78 8.16 -13.44 -1.84
C LEU A 78 9.43 -12.61 -1.63
N ARG A 79 10.58 -13.17 -1.96
CA ARG A 79 11.85 -12.44 -2.06
C ARG A 79 12.28 -12.43 -3.51
N ASP A 80 12.51 -11.24 -4.03
CA ASP A 80 13.18 -11.06 -5.32
C ASP A 80 14.70 -11.10 -5.10
N GLN A 81 15.38 -12.08 -5.68
CA GLN A 81 16.83 -12.23 -5.56
C GLN A 81 17.61 -11.21 -6.41
N ASP A 82 16.97 -10.61 -7.43
CA ASP A 82 17.65 -9.62 -8.30
C ASP A 82 17.83 -8.28 -7.57
N ASP A 83 16.75 -7.80 -6.93
CA ASP A 83 16.73 -6.49 -6.26
C ASP A 83 16.89 -6.59 -4.74
N GLY A 84 16.90 -7.81 -4.18
CA GLY A 84 16.85 -8.05 -2.73
C GLY A 84 15.54 -7.59 -2.07
N SER A 85 14.52 -7.26 -2.87
CA SER A 85 13.24 -6.75 -2.37
C SER A 85 12.37 -7.87 -1.80
N VAL A 86 11.69 -7.59 -0.70
CA VAL A 86 10.79 -8.53 -0.03
C VAL A 86 9.36 -8.01 -0.17
N TRP A 87 8.46 -8.88 -0.62
CA TRP A 87 7.09 -8.55 -0.98
C TRP A 87 6.12 -9.41 -0.21
N ALA A 88 5.13 -8.81 0.44
CA ALA A 88 4.02 -9.51 1.07
C ALA A 88 2.75 -9.28 0.26
N PHE A 89 2.01 -10.34 -0.04
CA PHE A 89 0.75 -10.29 -0.78
C PHE A 89 -0.38 -10.94 0.03
N SER A 90 -1.55 -10.32 0.03
CA SER A 90 -2.73 -10.90 0.66
C SER A 90 -3.43 -11.95 -0.22
N ILE A 91 -3.99 -12.98 0.40
CA ILE A 91 -4.69 -14.07 -0.29
C ILE A 91 -6.18 -13.70 -0.51
N LYS A 92 -6.77 -14.19 -1.61
CA LYS A 92 -8.14 -13.87 -2.09
C LYS A 92 -9.26 -13.98 -1.04
N HIS A 93 -9.10 -14.83 -0.03
CA HIS A 93 -10.12 -15.06 1.00
C HIS A 93 -9.94 -14.18 2.26
N THR A 94 -9.06 -13.18 2.19
CA THR A 94 -8.85 -12.23 3.29
C THR A 94 -9.62 -10.94 3.07
N THR A 95 -9.99 -10.26 4.16
CA THR A 95 -10.68 -8.95 4.14
C THR A 95 -9.84 -7.83 3.57
N VAL A 96 -8.53 -8.05 3.40
CA VAL A 96 -7.57 -7.07 2.90
C VAL A 96 -7.18 -7.32 1.43
N HIS A 97 -7.81 -8.28 0.75
CA HIS A 97 -7.51 -8.56 -0.64
C HIS A 97 -8.22 -7.58 -1.60
N PRO A 98 -7.54 -7.05 -2.64
CA PRO A 98 -6.12 -7.20 -2.94
C PRO A 98 -5.24 -6.20 -2.16
N ALA A 99 -4.14 -6.70 -1.58
CA ALA A 99 -3.10 -5.87 -0.98
C ALA A 99 -1.71 -6.46 -1.22
N ALA A 100 -0.77 -5.56 -1.41
CA ALA A 100 0.65 -5.86 -1.55
C ALA A 100 1.46 -4.82 -0.75
N ARG A 101 2.51 -5.27 -0.07
CA ARG A 101 3.48 -4.40 0.60
C ARG A 101 4.87 -4.84 0.20
N CYS A 102 5.76 -3.90 -0.02
CA CYS A 102 7.14 -4.18 -0.39
C CYS A 102 8.08 -3.54 0.63
N ARG A 103 9.25 -4.16 0.80
CA ARG A 103 10.40 -3.56 1.46
C ARG A 103 11.62 -3.80 0.59
N ARG A 104 12.29 -2.72 0.22
CA ARG A 104 13.54 -2.75 -0.53
C ARG A 104 14.58 -1.87 0.15
N GLU A 105 15.83 -2.29 0.12
CA GLU A 105 16.94 -1.43 0.51
C GLU A 105 17.44 -0.68 -0.72
N VAL A 106 17.47 0.64 -0.63
CA VAL A 106 17.96 1.53 -1.68
C VAL A 106 19.24 2.17 -1.21
N LYS A 107 20.31 1.96 -1.97
CA LYS A 107 21.60 2.62 -1.75
C LYS A 107 21.63 3.94 -2.49
N SER A 108 21.92 5.02 -1.77
CA SER A 108 22.10 6.36 -2.31
C SER A 108 23.44 6.90 -1.81
N GLY A 109 24.48 6.77 -2.65
CA GLY A 109 25.86 7.04 -2.24
C GLY A 109 26.30 6.08 -1.14
N ASP A 110 26.87 6.63 -0.06
CA ASP A 110 27.32 5.86 1.11
C ASP A 110 26.20 5.52 2.10
N THR A 111 24.96 5.96 1.84
CA THR A 111 23.81 5.73 2.72
C THR A 111 22.89 4.66 2.17
N SER A 112 22.49 3.71 3.01
CA SER A 112 21.43 2.75 2.70
C SER A 112 20.14 3.18 3.39
N ARG A 113 19.04 3.25 2.64
CA ARG A 113 17.70 3.58 3.15
C ARG A 113 16.74 2.44 2.85
N LEU A 114 15.86 2.13 3.80
CA LEU A 114 14.75 1.23 3.56
C LEU A 114 13.58 1.98 2.92
N GLU A 115 13.18 1.55 1.74
CA GLU A 115 11.95 1.95 1.05
C GLU A 115 10.86 0.93 1.38
N ILE A 116 9.75 1.40 1.92
CA ILE A 116 8.59 0.58 2.26
C ILE A 116 7.36 1.24 1.64
N GLU A 117 6.70 0.51 0.77
CA GLU A 117 5.50 0.99 0.08
C GLU A 117 4.40 -0.07 0.11
N GLN A 118 3.14 0.38 0.04
CA GLN A 118 1.98 -0.48 0.15
C GLN A 118 0.88 -0.05 -0.81
N VAL A 119 0.28 -1.05 -1.44
CA VAL A 119 -1.00 -0.94 -2.15
C VAL A 119 -2.03 -1.76 -1.39
N CYS A 120 -3.15 -1.15 -1.04
CA CYS A 120 -4.22 -1.84 -0.32
C CYS A 120 -5.57 -1.22 -0.69
N GLY A 121 -6.48 -2.03 -1.21
CA GLY A 121 -7.83 -1.60 -1.61
C GLY A 121 -8.90 -1.73 -0.52
N ALA A 122 -8.52 -2.12 0.70
CA ALA A 122 -9.44 -2.35 1.81
C ALA A 122 -9.60 -1.11 2.71
N SER A 123 -10.31 -1.26 3.84
CA SER A 123 -10.40 -0.18 4.82
C SER A 123 -9.04 0.12 5.46
N GLU A 124 -8.83 1.38 5.88
CA GLU A 124 -7.59 1.83 6.51
C GLU A 124 -7.14 0.92 7.67
N LYS A 125 -8.09 0.50 8.52
CA LYS A 125 -7.83 -0.42 9.63
C LYS A 125 -7.34 -1.80 9.16
N ALA A 126 -7.93 -2.34 8.10
CA ALA A 126 -7.49 -3.62 7.52
C ALA A 126 -6.09 -3.48 6.89
N CYS A 127 -5.86 -2.38 6.18
CA CYS A 127 -4.57 -2.07 5.55
C CYS A 127 -3.45 -1.87 6.59
N ALA A 128 -3.73 -1.21 7.72
CA ALA A 128 -2.79 -1.05 8.82
C ALA A 128 -2.49 -2.38 9.52
N SER A 129 -3.50 -3.22 9.74
CA SER A 129 -3.31 -4.56 10.29
C SER A 129 -2.46 -5.45 9.38
N PHE A 130 -2.67 -5.38 8.07
CA PHE A 130 -1.82 -6.07 7.10
C PHE A 130 -0.39 -5.55 7.10
N ALA A 131 -0.21 -4.22 7.14
CA ALA A 131 1.12 -3.59 7.22
C ALA A 131 1.93 -4.11 8.40
N SER A 132 1.35 -4.11 9.60
CA SER A 132 2.02 -4.60 10.81
C SER A 132 2.40 -6.08 10.72
N GLN A 133 1.49 -6.92 10.20
CA GLN A 133 1.78 -8.34 10.02
C GLN A 133 2.89 -8.59 8.99
N ALA A 134 2.89 -7.85 7.88
CA ALA A 134 3.92 -7.93 6.85
C ALA A 134 5.28 -7.46 7.40
N ASP A 135 5.33 -6.38 8.16
CA ASP A 135 6.58 -5.85 8.74
C ASP A 135 7.22 -6.85 9.73
N GLU A 136 6.41 -7.55 10.52
CA GLU A 136 6.89 -8.65 11.37
C GLU A 136 7.56 -9.77 10.54
N LYS A 137 6.92 -10.18 9.43
CA LYS A 137 7.53 -11.18 8.53
C LYS A 137 8.79 -10.64 7.87
N PHE A 138 8.81 -9.38 7.45
CA PHE A 138 9.97 -8.77 6.85
C PHE A 138 11.17 -8.76 7.81
N LYS A 139 10.98 -8.56 9.12
CA LYS A 139 12.07 -8.68 10.11
C LYS A 139 12.63 -10.11 10.16
N THR A 140 11.77 -11.12 10.16
CA THR A 140 12.18 -12.54 10.14
C THR A 140 13.03 -12.88 8.92
N PHE A 141 12.67 -12.35 7.74
CA PHE A 141 13.35 -12.68 6.48
C PHE A 141 14.38 -11.63 6.04
N ALA A 142 14.58 -10.52 6.78
CA ALA A 142 15.64 -9.53 6.54
C ALA A 142 17.03 -10.12 6.77
N VAL A 143 17.16 -10.92 7.84
CA VAL A 143 18.46 -11.33 8.39
C VAL A 143 19.21 -12.28 7.45
N LYS A 144 18.50 -12.99 6.56
CA LYS A 144 19.09 -13.88 5.55
C LYS A 144 19.47 -13.16 4.24
N ALA A 145 19.39 -11.83 4.16
CA ALA A 145 19.76 -11.05 2.97
C ALA A 145 21.23 -10.61 2.96
N GLN A 146 22.09 -11.13 3.85
CA GLN A 146 23.51 -10.84 3.73
C GLN A 146 23.98 -11.38 2.37
N PRO A 147 24.60 -10.53 1.52
CA PRO A 147 25.18 -11.01 0.28
C PRO A 147 26.14 -12.12 0.66
N ALA A 148 26.15 -13.19 -0.13
CA ALA A 148 27.24 -14.14 -0.11
C ALA A 148 28.53 -13.34 -0.35
N VAL A 149 29.18 -12.90 0.72
CA VAL A 149 30.57 -12.50 0.66
C VAL A 149 31.26 -13.77 0.22
N PRO A 150 31.93 -13.82 -0.94
CA PRO A 150 32.73 -14.97 -1.28
C PRO A 150 33.73 -15.14 -0.14
N VAL A 151 33.62 -16.25 0.58
CA VAL A 151 34.61 -16.64 1.59
C VAL A 151 35.88 -16.92 0.80
N THR A 152 36.71 -15.90 0.66
CA THR A 152 38.07 -16.03 0.14
C THR A 152 38.83 -16.84 1.17
N THR A 153 38.87 -18.15 0.96
CA THR A 153 39.66 -19.07 1.78
C THR A 153 41.13 -18.68 1.59
N PRO A 154 41.87 -18.29 2.64
CA PRO A 154 43.28 -17.98 2.48
C PRO A 154 44.01 -19.27 2.09
N ALA A 155 44.62 -19.25 0.90
CA ALA A 155 45.49 -20.30 0.44
C ALA A 155 46.64 -20.47 1.45
N LYS A 156 46.67 -21.63 2.11
CA LYS A 156 47.76 -22.04 2.99
C LYS A 156 48.98 -22.36 2.11
N THR A 157 49.88 -21.40 1.96
CA THR A 157 51.23 -21.65 1.43
C THR A 157 51.95 -22.56 2.41
N SER A 158 52.18 -23.82 2.01
CA SER A 158 53.06 -24.73 2.72
C SER A 158 54.48 -24.55 2.17
N ASN A 159 55.40 -24.38 3.12
CA ASN A 159 56.85 -24.29 2.95
C ASN A 159 57.43 -25.58 2.36
#